data_AF-A0AAN5I9F1-F1
#
_entry.id   AF-A0AAN5I9F1-F1
#
_cell.length_a   1.000
_cell.length_b   1.000
_cell.length_c   1.000
_cell.angle_alpha   90.00
_cell.angle_beta   90.00
_cell.angle_gamma   90.00
#
_symmetry.space_group_name_H-M   'P 1'
#
loop_
_entity.id
_entity.type
_entity.pdbx_description
1 polymer ?
#
loop_
_entity_poly.entity_id
_entity_poly.type
_entity_poly.pdbx_seq_one_letter_code
_entity_poly.pdbx_strand_id
1 'polypeptide(L)'
;MSPTEKNRIKHPSITPFVSSANGRDKYAEDRILWRASHCTRSCKYGCIHDVTHTAMMTHYRKFHYDVYYLAAHRSWEHEQRRWLAVRFGEEKRGKHHTRVCLLCGVSFIDRNLLAMHLKEEHPEYLTDLRTEFLELFDGEIKSDPIVRILLEHVD
;
A
#
# COMPACT_ATOMS: atom_id res chain seq x y z
N MET A 1 33.45 -3.01 19.09
CA MET A 1 32.21 -3.79 18.82
C MET A 1 31.69 -3.33 17.46
N SER A 2 31.80 -4.18 16.45
CA SER A 2 31.24 -3.88 15.12
C SER A 2 29.72 -3.77 15.21
N PRO A 3 29.09 -2.81 14.50
CA PRO A 3 27.65 -2.79 14.36
C PRO A 3 27.24 -4.10 13.70
N THR A 4 26.42 -4.88 14.40
CA THR A 4 25.76 -6.06 13.89
C THR A 4 25.15 -5.73 12.53
N GLU A 5 25.52 -6.51 11.51
CA GLU A 5 24.78 -6.62 10.24
C GLU A 5 23.34 -6.91 10.60
N LYS A 6 22.53 -5.85 10.73
CA LYS A 6 21.09 -5.95 10.70
C LYS A 6 20.81 -6.65 9.39
N ASN A 7 20.25 -7.85 9.45
CA ASN A 7 19.61 -8.53 8.34
C ASN A 7 18.91 -7.45 7.51
N ARG A 8 19.53 -7.05 6.39
CA ARG A 8 18.87 -6.19 5.41
C ARG A 8 17.75 -7.06 4.91
N ILE A 9 16.57 -6.90 5.51
CA ILE A 9 15.32 -7.37 4.93
C ILE A 9 15.39 -6.85 3.51
N LYS A 10 15.56 -7.75 2.53
CA LYS A 10 15.57 -7.37 1.12
C LYS A 10 14.37 -6.46 0.95
N HIS A 11 14.60 -5.20 0.62
CA HIS A 11 13.52 -4.25 0.42
C HIS A 11 12.52 -4.95 -0.49
N PRO A 12 11.27 -5.18 -0.05
CA PRO A 12 10.31 -5.86 -0.89
C PRO A 12 10.23 -5.05 -2.19
N SER A 13 10.61 -5.70 -3.30
CA SER A 13 10.56 -5.08 -4.62
C SER A 13 9.15 -4.55 -4.83
N ILE A 14 9.04 -3.32 -5.33
CA ILE A 14 7.75 -2.72 -5.67
C ILE A 14 7.01 -3.70 -6.58
N THR A 15 5.88 -4.21 -6.09
CA THR A 15 5.03 -5.06 -6.92
C THR A 15 4.52 -4.21 -8.08
N PRO A 16 4.65 -4.64 -9.35
CA PRO A 16 4.22 -3.83 -10.49
C PRO A 16 2.76 -3.39 -10.36
N PHE A 17 2.49 -2.12 -10.64
CA PHE A 17 1.10 -1.67 -10.79
C PHE A 17 0.48 -2.31 -12.03
N VAL A 18 -0.67 -2.96 -11.85
CA VAL A 18 -1.38 -3.66 -12.93
C VAL A 18 -2.79 -3.14 -13.06
N SER A 19 -3.39 -3.31 -14.25
CA SER A 19 -4.79 -2.98 -14.50
C SER A 19 -5.74 -3.63 -13.48
N SER A 20 -6.93 -3.06 -13.31
CA SER A 20 -7.93 -3.56 -12.35
C SER A 20 -8.36 -5.00 -12.61
N ALA A 21 -8.49 -5.39 -13.89
CA ALA A 21 -8.77 -6.77 -14.28
C ALA A 21 -7.65 -7.71 -13.85
N ASN A 22 -6.41 -7.40 -14.22
CA ASN A 22 -5.24 -8.25 -13.91
C ASN A 22 -5.01 -8.37 -12.41
N GLY A 23 -5.19 -7.27 -11.65
CA GLY A 23 -5.09 -7.29 -10.20
C GLY A 23 -6.14 -8.19 -9.55
N ARG A 24 -7.37 -8.22 -10.06
CA ARG A 24 -8.43 -9.07 -9.51
C ARG A 24 -8.17 -10.56 -9.67
N ASP A 25 -7.60 -10.94 -10.81
CA ASP A 25 -7.28 -12.34 -11.10
C ASP A 25 -6.04 -12.77 -10.33
N LYS A 26 -4.99 -11.93 -10.33
CA LYS A 26 -3.75 -12.18 -9.58
C LYS A 26 -3.98 -12.38 -8.08
N TYR A 27 -4.92 -11.64 -7.49
CA TYR A 27 -5.20 -11.67 -6.05
C TYR A 27 -6.59 -12.27 -5.73
N ALA A 28 -7.06 -13.22 -6.55
CA ALA A 28 -8.36 -13.86 -6.35
C ALA A 28 -8.47 -14.58 -5.01
N GLU A 29 -7.42 -15.28 -4.57
CA GLU A 29 -7.39 -15.97 -3.28
C GLU A 29 -7.50 -15.00 -2.10
N ASP A 30 -6.68 -13.94 -2.10
CA ASP A 30 -6.71 -12.90 -1.08
C ASP A 30 -8.11 -12.29 -0.94
N ARG A 31 -8.78 -12.05 -2.08
CA ARG A 31 -10.16 -11.59 -2.10
C ARG A 31 -11.13 -12.55 -1.42
N ILE A 32 -10.97 -13.85 -1.60
CA ILE A 32 -11.81 -14.85 -0.93
C ILE A 32 -11.54 -14.78 0.59
N LEU A 33 -10.28 -14.60 1.01
CA LEU A 33 -9.92 -14.49 2.43
C LEU A 33 -10.62 -13.33 3.13
N TRP A 34 -10.58 -12.11 2.56
CA TRP A 34 -11.20 -10.96 3.23
C TRP A 34 -12.68 -10.77 2.92
N ARG A 35 -13.30 -11.54 2.02
CA ARG A 35 -14.75 -11.53 1.75
C ARG A 35 -15.51 -12.66 2.43
N ALA A 36 -14.84 -13.72 2.87
CA ALA A 36 -15.51 -14.85 3.49
C ALA A 36 -16.11 -14.46 4.85
N SER A 37 -17.44 -14.57 4.98
CA SER A 37 -18.19 -14.18 6.17
C SER A 37 -18.06 -15.16 7.34
N HIS A 38 -17.59 -16.39 7.10
CA HIS A 38 -17.80 -17.53 8.00
C HIS A 38 -16.56 -18.37 8.31
N CYS A 39 -15.34 -17.84 8.15
CA CYS A 39 -14.15 -18.65 8.37
C CYS A 39 -13.12 -17.92 9.23
N THR A 40 -12.72 -18.58 10.32
CA THR A 40 -11.54 -18.24 11.11
C THR A 40 -10.32 -18.42 10.21
N ARG A 41 -9.77 -17.33 9.67
CA ARG A 41 -8.61 -17.41 8.77
C ARG A 41 -7.46 -16.61 9.34
N SER A 42 -6.28 -17.20 9.33
CA SER A 42 -5.03 -16.46 9.46
C SER A 42 -4.77 -15.67 8.19
N CYS A 43 -4.07 -14.56 8.31
CA CYS A 43 -3.58 -13.84 7.14
C CYS A 43 -2.62 -14.75 6.32
N LYS A 44 -2.76 -14.76 4.98
CA LYS A 44 -1.87 -15.50 4.07
C LYS A 44 -0.41 -15.10 4.22
N TYR A 45 -0.15 -13.86 4.64
CA TYR A 45 1.18 -13.29 4.83
C TYR A 45 1.75 -13.54 6.24
N GLY A 46 1.14 -14.42 7.03
CA GLY A 46 1.65 -14.80 8.36
C GLY A 46 1.41 -13.76 9.47
N CYS A 47 0.59 -12.74 9.22
CA CYS A 47 0.22 -11.77 10.25
C CYS A 47 -0.70 -12.40 11.31
N ILE A 48 -0.43 -12.10 12.58
CA ILE A 48 -1.18 -12.64 13.73
C ILE A 48 -2.43 -11.76 13.96
N HIS A 49 -3.59 -12.10 13.38
CA HIS A 49 -4.84 -11.37 13.64
C HIS A 49 -6.10 -12.23 13.56
N ASP A 50 -7.13 -11.75 14.28
CA ASP A 50 -8.39 -12.39 14.63
C ASP A 50 -9.41 -12.65 13.49
N VAL A 51 -10.31 -13.55 13.88
CA VAL A 51 -11.21 -14.47 13.16
C VAL A 51 -12.43 -13.89 12.42
N THR A 52 -12.68 -12.58 12.43
CA THR A 52 -13.91 -12.02 11.80
C THR A 52 -13.65 -11.39 10.43
N HIS A 53 -14.68 -11.41 9.56
CA HIS A 53 -14.64 -10.77 8.25
C HIS A 53 -14.25 -9.29 8.31
N THR A 54 -14.87 -8.51 9.20
CA THR A 54 -14.58 -7.07 9.37
C THR A 54 -13.14 -6.83 9.86
N ALA A 55 -12.64 -7.70 10.75
CA ALA A 55 -11.24 -7.63 11.20
C ALA A 55 -10.27 -7.92 10.04
N MET A 56 -10.55 -8.95 9.22
CA MET A 56 -9.72 -9.29 8.07
C MET A 56 -9.68 -8.18 7.02
N MET A 57 -10.83 -7.57 6.69
CA MET A 57 -10.85 -6.41 5.79
C MET A 57 -10.05 -5.23 6.33
N THR A 58 -10.18 -4.95 7.63
CA THR A 58 -9.44 -3.86 8.29
C THR A 58 -7.93 -4.16 8.30
N HIS A 59 -7.57 -5.41 8.55
CA HIS A 59 -6.19 -5.89 8.52
C HIS A 59 -5.57 -5.71 7.13
N TYR A 60 -6.22 -6.20 6.06
CA TYR A 60 -5.72 -6.02 4.70
C TYR A 60 -5.61 -4.53 4.30
N ARG A 61 -6.59 -3.70 4.65
CA ARG A 61 -6.49 -2.24 4.39
C ARG A 61 -5.36 -1.55 5.15
N LYS A 62 -4.90 -2.11 6.26
CA LYS A 62 -3.83 -1.55 7.09
C LYS A 62 -2.45 -2.09 6.70
N PHE A 63 -2.32 -3.40 6.54
CA PHE A 63 -1.05 -4.12 6.41
C PHE A 63 -0.75 -4.63 5.00
N HIS A 64 -1.76 -4.71 4.13
CA HIS A 64 -1.65 -5.27 2.78
C HIS A 64 -2.46 -4.41 1.80
N TYR A 65 -2.38 -3.08 1.92
CA TYR A 65 -3.19 -2.18 1.09
C TYR A 65 -2.77 -2.25 -0.38
N ASP A 66 -1.51 -2.54 -0.65
CA ASP A 66 -0.97 -2.83 -1.98
C ASP A 66 -1.71 -3.99 -2.65
N VAL A 67 -1.95 -5.08 -1.91
CA VAL A 67 -2.74 -6.22 -2.39
C VAL A 67 -4.23 -5.90 -2.43
N TYR A 68 -4.75 -5.31 -1.35
CA TYR A 68 -6.18 -5.05 -1.18
C TYR A 68 -6.72 -4.13 -2.28
N TYR A 69 -6.04 -3.02 -2.58
CA TYR A 69 -6.51 -2.05 -3.57
C TYR A 69 -6.21 -2.49 -5.01
N LEU A 70 -5.21 -3.36 -5.23
CA LEU A 70 -5.04 -4.02 -6.54
C LEU A 70 -6.22 -4.95 -6.85
N ALA A 71 -6.75 -5.64 -5.85
CA ALA A 71 -7.81 -6.64 -6.02
C ALA A 71 -9.24 -6.11 -5.75
N ALA A 72 -9.39 -4.90 -5.21
CA ALA A 72 -10.70 -4.34 -4.88
C ALA A 72 -11.58 -4.14 -6.13
N HIS A 73 -12.88 -4.43 -6.00
CA HIS A 73 -13.87 -4.32 -7.09
C HIS A 73 -14.45 -2.92 -7.29
N ARG A 74 -13.91 -1.91 -6.61
CA ARG A 74 -14.40 -0.55 -6.83
C ARG A 74 -13.98 -0.14 -8.24
N SER A 75 -14.94 0.29 -9.05
CA SER A 75 -14.64 1.08 -10.24
C SER A 75 -13.91 2.32 -9.75
N TRP A 76 -12.63 2.44 -10.11
CA TRP A 76 -11.90 3.67 -9.87
C TRP A 76 -12.14 4.55 -11.07
N GLU A 77 -12.76 5.70 -10.84
CA GLU A 77 -12.98 6.70 -11.90
C GLU A 77 -11.65 7.16 -12.51
N HIS A 78 -10.55 7.04 -11.75
CA HIS A 78 -9.21 7.45 -12.15
C HIS A 78 -8.17 6.43 -11.68
N GLU A 79 -7.42 5.82 -12.61
CA GLU A 79 -6.34 4.87 -12.30
C GLU A 79 -5.26 5.50 -11.40
N GLN A 80 -4.99 6.79 -11.52
CA GLN A 80 -4.07 7.51 -10.62
C GLN A 80 -4.52 7.43 -9.15
N ARG A 81 -5.82 7.58 -8.87
CA ARG A 81 -6.34 7.44 -7.49
C ARG A 81 -6.18 6.01 -6.99
N ARG A 82 -6.35 5.02 -7.86
CA ARG A 82 -6.12 3.61 -7.54
C ARG A 82 -4.65 3.35 -7.24
N TRP A 83 -3.75 3.88 -8.06
CA TRP A 83 -2.31 3.80 -7.84
C TRP A 83 -1.93 4.38 -6.48
N LEU A 84 -2.41 5.58 -6.14
CA LEU A 84 -2.18 6.19 -4.84
C LEU A 84 -2.73 5.33 -3.69
N ALA A 85 -3.89 4.70 -3.87
CA ALA A 85 -4.43 3.78 -2.88
C ALA A 85 -3.59 2.51 -2.71
N VAL A 86 -3.07 1.95 -3.81
CA VAL A 86 -2.17 0.79 -3.79
C VAL A 86 -0.85 1.12 -3.09
N ARG A 87 -0.30 2.33 -3.29
CA ARG A 87 1.02 2.70 -2.74
C ARG A 87 0.98 3.31 -1.35
N PHE A 88 -0.10 3.98 -0.97
CA PHE A 88 -0.19 4.72 0.29
C PHE A 88 -1.50 4.48 1.06
N GLY A 89 -2.44 3.73 0.49
CA GLY A 89 -3.78 3.54 1.03
C GLY A 89 -4.80 4.61 0.59
N GLU A 90 -6.09 4.32 0.78
CA GLU A 90 -7.18 5.25 0.44
C GLU A 90 -7.13 6.54 1.29
N GLU A 91 -7.48 7.67 0.67
CA GLU A 91 -7.45 9.04 1.25
C GLU A 91 -8.24 9.24 2.55
N LYS A 92 -9.21 8.36 2.82
CA LYS A 92 -10.12 8.50 3.96
C LYS A 92 -9.36 8.59 5.28
N ARG A 93 -9.82 9.50 6.14
CA ARG A 93 -9.27 9.73 7.49
C ARG A 93 -10.08 8.99 8.55
N GLY A 94 -9.44 8.65 9.67
CA GLY A 94 -10.10 8.09 10.86
C GLY A 94 -9.36 6.87 11.43
N LYS A 95 -9.73 6.43 12.64
CA LYS A 95 -9.07 5.30 13.33
C LYS A 95 -9.06 4.00 12.51
N HIS A 96 -10.06 3.78 11.66
CA HIS A 96 -10.16 2.62 10.77
C HIS A 96 -9.33 2.75 9.49
N HIS A 97 -8.63 3.87 9.32
CA HIS A 97 -7.85 4.19 8.14
C HIS A 97 -6.34 4.26 8.41
N THR A 98 -5.88 3.68 9.52
CA THR A 98 -4.45 3.51 9.77
C THR A 98 -3.79 2.63 8.69
N ARG A 99 -2.54 2.94 8.36
CA ARG A 99 -1.70 2.21 7.38
C ARG A 99 -0.36 1.92 8.01
N VAL A 100 0.30 0.85 7.59
CA VAL A 100 1.70 0.61 7.95
C VAL A 100 2.63 0.94 6.81
N CYS A 101 3.85 1.38 7.09
CA CYS A 101 4.90 1.32 6.11
C CYS A 101 5.20 -0.16 5.81
N LEU A 102 5.08 -0.59 4.55
CA LEU A 102 5.35 -1.99 4.17
C LEU A 102 6.83 -2.37 4.27
N LEU A 103 7.73 -1.38 4.41
CA LEU A 103 9.17 -1.59 4.54
C LEU A 103 9.61 -1.80 5.99
N CYS A 104 9.00 -1.09 6.95
CA CYS A 104 9.45 -1.08 8.34
C CYS A 104 8.36 -1.36 9.39
N GLY A 105 7.08 -1.46 8.98
CA GLY A 105 5.96 -1.79 9.86
C GLY A 105 5.44 -0.64 10.73
N VAL A 106 6.05 0.55 10.69
CA VAL A 106 5.59 1.74 11.44
C VAL A 106 4.18 2.12 10.98
N SER A 107 3.29 2.45 11.93
CA SER A 107 1.88 2.76 11.67
C SER A 107 1.62 4.27 11.60
N PHE A 108 0.76 4.67 10.66
CA PHE A 108 0.36 6.06 10.41
C PHE A 108 -1.16 6.19 10.41
N ILE A 109 -1.67 7.33 10.88
CA ILE A 109 -3.11 7.62 10.94
C ILE A 109 -3.70 8.04 9.59
N ASP A 110 -2.86 8.45 8.64
CA ASP A 110 -3.23 8.76 7.27
C ASP A 110 -2.06 8.51 6.30
N ARG A 111 -2.39 8.56 5.01
CA ARG A 111 -1.46 8.29 3.91
C ARG A 111 -0.43 9.40 3.65
N ASN A 112 -0.69 10.64 4.06
CA ASN A 112 0.25 11.75 3.87
C ASN A 112 1.41 11.61 4.87
N LEU A 113 1.12 11.24 6.11
CA LEU A 113 2.15 10.93 7.11
C LEU A 113 3.01 9.74 6.67
N LEU A 114 2.41 8.71 6.06
CA LEU A 114 3.16 7.60 5.47
C LEU A 114 4.06 8.09 4.32
N ALA A 115 3.57 8.97 3.44
CA ALA A 115 4.38 9.51 2.34
C ALA A 115 5.58 10.33 2.85
N MET A 116 5.39 11.15 3.89
CA MET A 116 6.49 11.87 4.54
C MET A 116 7.50 10.91 5.19
N HIS A 117 7.02 9.87 5.88
CA HIS A 117 7.89 8.82 6.42
C HIS A 117 8.71 8.14 5.32
N LEU A 118 8.11 7.81 4.18
CA LEU A 118 8.85 7.21 3.05
C LEU A 118 9.91 8.17 2.50
N LYS A 119 9.63 9.48 2.47
CA LYS A 119 10.61 10.50 2.06
C LYS A 119 11.82 10.54 3.00
N GLU A 120 11.59 10.48 4.31
CA GLU A 120 12.63 10.63 5.32
C GLU A 120 13.42 9.33 5.53
N GLU A 121 12.72 8.21 5.65
CA GLU A 121 13.32 6.94 6.11
C GLU A 121 13.57 5.94 4.97
N HIS A 122 12.94 6.13 3.80
CA HIS A 122 12.99 5.20 2.67
C HIS A 122 13.11 5.91 1.30
N PRO A 123 14.07 6.85 1.13
CA PRO A 123 14.14 7.72 -0.05
C PRO A 123 14.35 6.96 -1.36
N GLU A 124 15.11 5.86 -1.35
CA GLU A 124 15.30 5.00 -2.54
C GLU A 124 13.97 4.42 -3.02
N TYR A 125 13.15 3.91 -2.11
CA TYR A 125 11.82 3.38 -2.45
C TYR A 125 10.87 4.48 -2.93
N LEU A 126 10.95 5.68 -2.35
CA LEU A 126 10.16 6.81 -2.82
C LEU A 126 10.57 7.24 -4.24
N THR A 127 11.87 7.16 -4.56
CA THR A 127 12.41 7.43 -5.89
C THR A 127 11.89 6.43 -6.93
N ASP A 128 11.84 5.14 -6.58
CA ASP A 128 11.26 4.12 -7.46
C ASP A 128 9.75 4.37 -7.67
N LEU A 129 9.01 4.72 -6.62
CA LEU A 129 7.59 5.08 -6.73
C LEU A 129 7.35 6.30 -7.62
N ARG A 130 8.23 7.31 -7.53
CA ARG A 130 8.18 8.50 -8.40
C ARG A 130 8.39 8.11 -9.85
N THR A 131 9.38 7.26 -10.13
CA THR A 131 9.67 6.78 -11.48
C THR A 131 8.48 6.04 -12.07
N GLU A 132 7.92 5.07 -11.34
CA GLU A 132 6.72 4.34 -11.76
C GLU A 132 5.53 5.30 -12.00
N PHE A 133 5.34 6.30 -11.14
CA PHE A 133 4.27 7.27 -11.28
C PHE A 133 4.41 8.11 -12.56
N LEU A 134 5.61 8.60 -12.85
CA LEU A 134 5.89 9.40 -14.05
C LEU A 134 5.71 8.57 -15.33
N GLU A 135 6.14 7.31 -15.32
CA GLU A 135 5.97 6.38 -16.45
C GLU A 135 4.49 6.09 -16.74
N LEU A 136 3.65 5.98 -15.70
CA LEU A 136 2.25 5.59 -15.86
C LEU A 136 1.29 6.75 -16.18
N PHE A 137 1.58 7.97 -15.71
CA PHE A 137 0.60 9.07 -15.70
C PHE A 137 1.06 10.35 -16.40
N ASP A 138 2.19 10.33 -17.12
CA ASP A 138 2.70 11.43 -17.97
C ASP A 138 2.66 12.83 -17.31
N GLY A 139 2.81 12.88 -15.98
CA GLY A 139 2.75 14.12 -15.22
C GLY A 139 1.36 14.81 -15.18
N GLU A 140 0.25 14.13 -15.49
CA GLU A 140 -1.09 14.69 -15.23
C GLU A 140 -1.33 14.78 -13.71
N ILE A 141 -0.95 15.94 -13.16
CA ILE A 141 -1.01 16.22 -11.73
C ILE A 141 -2.45 16.56 -11.34
N LYS A 142 -3.07 15.66 -10.57
CA LYS A 142 -4.19 16.04 -9.71
C LYS A 142 -3.65 16.63 -8.41
N SER A 143 -4.46 17.46 -7.77
CA SER A 143 -4.20 18.21 -6.52
C SER A 143 -3.95 17.37 -5.26
N ASP A 144 -3.49 16.12 -5.41
CA ASP A 144 -3.24 15.20 -4.31
C ASP A 144 -1.91 15.55 -3.60
N PRO A 145 -1.91 15.78 -2.26
CA PRO A 145 -0.70 16.13 -1.52
C PRO A 145 0.45 15.11 -1.66
N ILE A 146 0.14 13.83 -1.88
CA ILE A 146 1.18 12.80 -2.07
C ILE A 146 1.90 12.98 -3.40
N VAL A 147 1.18 13.37 -4.45
CA VAL A 147 1.80 13.64 -5.76
C VAL A 147 2.80 14.78 -5.63
N ARG A 148 2.47 15.81 -4.84
CA ARG A 148 3.43 16.88 -4.52
C ARG A 148 4.68 16.35 -3.81
N ILE A 149 4.52 15.50 -2.80
CA ILE A 149 5.66 14.87 -2.09
C ILE A 149 6.54 14.05 -3.05
N LEU A 150 5.93 13.28 -3.96
CA LEU A 150 6.63 12.49 -4.97
C LEU A 150 7.41 13.36 -5.96
N LEU A 151 6.85 14.50 -6.38
CA LEU A 151 7.44 15.35 -7.42
C LEU A 151 8.44 16.38 -6.87
N GLU A 152 8.29 16.83 -5.63
CA GLU A 152 9.22 17.76 -4.96
C GLU A 152 10.47 17.07 -4.41
N HIS A 153 10.53 15.74 -4.41
CA HIS A 153 11.74 15.00 -4.03
C HIS A 153 12.74 15.02 -5.19
N VAL A 154 13.44 16.14 -5.32
CA VAL A 154 14.55 16.35 -6.24
C VAL A 154 15.69 16.97 -5.43
N ASP A 155 16.65 16.15 -5.05
CA ASP A 155 17.98 16.59 -4.61
C ASP A 155 19.02 15.95 -5.54
#